data_AF-A0A4D4L032-F1
#
_entry.id   AF-A0A4D4L032-F1
#
_cell.length_a   1.000
_cell.length_b   1.000
_cell.length_c   1.000
_cell.angle_alpha   90.00
_cell.angle_beta   90.00
_cell.angle_gamma   90.00
#
_symmetry.space_group_name_H-M   'P 1'
#
loop_
_entity.id
_entity.type
_entity.pdbx_description
1 polymer ?
#
loop_
_entity_poly.entity_id
_entity_poly.type
_entity_poly.pdbx_seq_one_letter_code
_entity_poly.pdbx_strand_id
1 'polypeptide(L)'
;MATYGRERDAGRPLWLGSVKSNIGHTQAAAGVAGVIKSVLTLRHAELPRTLHADKPSPHIDWSSGSVQLLTQARDWPDTGRPRRVGVSSFGVSGTNAHVILEQGPDTPAAAPQPAATEGTIVPWTLSAKSAEALRDQARRLLPLLADDPSATAVGHALATTRARFDHRAVLLGASTTERHHALDRLATGQDTPAVVHGTTVTSDDRVVFVFPGQGSQWVGMAVELLDSSSVFAERFVVCGVALEPWVGWSLVDVVRGVGGAPSFERVDVVQPVLWAVMVSLAAVWRSYGVEPAAVVGHSQGRLRLRWWRGC
;
A
#
# COMPACT_ATOMS: atom_id res chain seq x y z
N MET A 1 -8.39 44.49 -11.94
CA MET A 1 -9.80 44.85 -11.64
C MET A 1 -10.74 44.64 -12.83
N ALA A 2 -10.35 44.98 -14.06
CA ALA A 2 -11.26 44.99 -15.20
C ALA A 2 -11.93 43.65 -15.58
N THR A 3 -11.32 42.49 -15.32
CA THR A 3 -11.94 41.19 -15.65
C THR A 3 -12.70 40.63 -14.44
N TYR A 4 -11.99 40.20 -13.40
CA TYR A 4 -12.61 39.55 -12.25
C TYR A 4 -13.25 40.50 -11.21
N GLY A 5 -13.04 41.81 -11.33
CA GLY A 5 -13.52 42.81 -10.36
C GLY A 5 -14.69 43.67 -10.81
N ARG A 6 -15.12 43.61 -12.08
CA ARG A 6 -16.16 44.51 -12.63
C ARG A 6 -17.57 44.26 -12.09
N GLU A 7 -17.92 43.00 -11.87
CA GLU A 7 -19.26 42.57 -11.41
C GLU A 7 -19.17 41.78 -10.10
N ARG A 8 -18.24 42.18 -9.22
CA ARG A 8 -17.95 41.48 -7.97
C ARG A 8 -18.71 42.14 -6.81
N ASP A 9 -19.45 41.34 -6.04
CA ASP A 9 -20.14 41.83 -4.83
C ASP A 9 -19.17 42.43 -3.81
N ALA A 10 -19.58 43.55 -3.19
CA ALA A 10 -18.77 44.31 -2.24
C ALA A 10 -18.37 43.56 -0.95
N GLY A 11 -18.96 42.37 -0.68
CA GLY A 11 -18.61 41.51 0.45
C GLY A 11 -17.75 40.29 0.11
N ARG A 12 -17.42 40.06 -1.17
CA ARG A 12 -16.72 38.85 -1.64
C ARG A 12 -15.60 39.20 -2.61
N PRO A 13 -14.52 39.86 -2.17
CA PRO A 13 -13.43 40.25 -3.06
C PRO A 13 -12.81 39.02 -3.75
N LEU A 14 -12.15 39.24 -4.88
CA LEU A 14 -11.18 38.27 -5.38
C LEU A 14 -9.90 38.39 -4.56
N TRP A 15 -9.48 37.28 -3.96
CA TRP A 15 -8.21 37.20 -3.26
C TRP A 15 -7.03 37.06 -4.24
N LEU A 16 -6.01 37.90 -4.05
CA LEU A 16 -4.82 37.95 -4.89
C LEU A 16 -3.57 37.68 -4.05
N GLY A 17 -2.71 36.78 -4.53
CA GLY A 17 -1.40 36.52 -3.93
C GLY A 17 -0.47 35.79 -4.89
N SER A 18 0.82 35.71 -4.55
CA SER A 18 1.84 35.09 -5.39
C SER A 18 2.70 34.13 -4.57
N VAL A 19 3.02 32.96 -5.11
CA VAL A 19 4.01 32.04 -4.48
C VAL A 19 5.42 32.63 -4.52
N LYS A 20 5.67 33.55 -5.46
CA LYS A 20 6.99 34.15 -5.69
C LYS A 20 7.46 35.00 -4.50
N SER A 21 6.54 35.49 -3.66
CA SER A 21 6.91 36.20 -2.44
C SER A 21 7.59 35.29 -1.41
N ASN A 22 7.43 33.97 -1.50
CA ASN A 22 7.97 32.99 -0.55
C ASN A 22 9.23 32.29 -1.07
N ILE A 23 9.23 31.93 -2.37
CA ILE A 23 10.30 31.10 -2.96
C ILE A 23 11.03 31.79 -4.13
N GLY A 24 10.78 33.08 -4.35
CA GLY A 24 11.33 33.82 -5.48
C GLY A 24 10.74 33.41 -6.84
N HIS A 25 11.35 33.92 -7.92
CA HIS A 25 10.92 33.61 -9.28
C HIS A 25 11.68 32.38 -9.82
N THR A 26 11.06 31.21 -9.77
CA THR A 26 11.62 29.91 -10.21
C THR A 26 11.69 29.73 -11.74
N GLN A 27 11.80 30.84 -12.48
CA GLN A 27 11.85 30.91 -13.94
C GLN A 27 10.83 29.99 -14.63
N ALA A 28 11.28 28.99 -15.39
CA ALA A 28 10.41 28.06 -16.12
C ALA A 28 9.43 27.30 -15.22
N ALA A 29 9.76 27.09 -13.93
CA ALA A 29 8.89 26.43 -12.97
C ALA A 29 7.89 27.38 -12.29
N ALA A 30 7.89 28.68 -12.61
CA ALA A 30 7.06 29.66 -11.91
C ALA A 30 5.56 29.42 -12.09
N GLY A 31 5.14 28.94 -13.26
CA GLY A 31 3.74 28.60 -13.54
C GLY A 31 3.28 27.40 -12.70
N VAL A 32 4.03 26.29 -12.77
CA VAL A 32 3.68 25.07 -12.02
C VAL A 32 3.80 25.25 -10.50
N ALA A 33 4.73 26.08 -10.01
CA ALA A 33 4.78 26.45 -8.60
C ALA A 33 3.48 27.16 -8.14
N GLY A 34 2.91 28.01 -9.00
CA GLY A 34 1.61 28.64 -8.76
C GLY A 34 0.46 27.62 -8.74
N VAL A 35 0.50 26.62 -9.62
CA VAL A 35 -0.46 25.49 -9.64
C VAL A 35 -0.35 24.66 -8.36
N ILE A 36 0.87 24.30 -7.93
CA ILE A 36 1.10 23.53 -6.69
C ILE A 36 0.55 24.27 -5.47
N LYS A 37 0.87 25.57 -5.32
CA LYS A 37 0.28 26.42 -4.27
C LYS A 37 -1.24 26.32 -4.31
N SER A 38 -1.82 26.49 -5.49
CA SER A 38 -3.27 26.53 -5.69
C SER A 38 -3.95 25.21 -5.33
N VAL A 39 -3.37 24.07 -5.72
CA VAL A 39 -3.86 22.74 -5.36
C VAL A 39 -3.79 22.51 -3.85
N LEU A 40 -2.70 22.91 -3.19
CA LEU A 40 -2.59 22.80 -1.73
C LEU A 40 -3.62 23.68 -1.02
N THR A 41 -3.80 24.92 -1.48
CA THR A 41 -4.83 25.84 -0.99
C THR A 41 -6.24 25.26 -1.14
N LEU A 42 -6.56 24.61 -2.27
CA LEU A 42 -7.84 23.91 -2.46
C LEU A 42 -8.01 22.73 -1.51
N ARG A 43 -6.94 21.92 -1.33
CA ARG A 43 -6.94 20.73 -0.47
C ARG A 43 -7.11 21.07 1.02
N HIS A 44 -6.46 22.13 1.47
CA HIS A 44 -6.48 22.55 2.87
C HIS A 44 -7.58 23.58 3.18
N ALA A 45 -8.33 24.02 2.16
CA ALA A 45 -9.34 25.06 2.30
C ALA A 45 -8.82 26.32 3.01
N GLU A 46 -7.56 26.69 2.76
CA GLU A 46 -6.90 27.84 3.39
C GLU A 46 -6.14 28.65 2.33
N LEU A 47 -6.36 29.97 2.32
CA LEU A 47 -5.70 30.96 1.48
C LEU A 47 -4.44 31.48 2.20
N PRO A 48 -3.22 31.04 1.83
CA PRO A 48 -2.00 31.46 2.49
C PRO A 48 -1.63 32.90 2.10
N ARG A 49 -1.07 33.65 3.05
CA ARG A 49 -0.64 35.03 2.84
C ARG A 49 0.42 35.16 1.73
N THR A 50 0.39 36.29 1.02
CA THR A 50 1.46 36.77 0.16
C THR A 50 2.36 37.71 0.98
N LEU A 51 3.68 37.54 0.90
CA LEU A 51 4.63 38.33 1.68
C LEU A 51 4.90 39.68 1.00
N HIS A 52 5.40 40.65 1.79
CA HIS A 52 5.80 41.99 1.35
C HIS A 52 4.66 42.81 0.71
N ALA A 53 3.43 42.61 1.20
CA ALA A 53 2.22 43.22 0.65
C ALA A 53 1.48 44.16 1.63
N ASP A 54 2.08 44.49 2.77
CA ASP A 54 1.46 45.34 3.81
C ASP A 54 1.15 46.76 3.29
N LYS A 55 1.98 47.25 2.36
CA LYS A 55 1.74 48.48 1.61
C LYS A 55 1.51 48.13 0.14
N PRO A 56 0.27 48.17 -0.36
CA PRO A 56 -0.02 47.85 -1.76
C PRO A 56 0.62 48.87 -2.70
N SER A 57 0.90 48.48 -3.95
CA SER A 57 1.51 49.37 -4.94
C SER A 57 0.61 50.60 -5.20
N PRO A 58 1.15 51.83 -5.19
CA PRO A 58 0.38 53.05 -5.45
C PRO A 58 0.02 53.22 -6.94
N HIS A 59 0.60 52.40 -7.83
CA HIS A 59 0.32 52.45 -9.27
C HIS A 59 -0.92 51.66 -9.69
N ILE A 60 -1.61 51.04 -8.73
CA ILE A 60 -2.84 50.29 -8.94
C ILE A 60 -3.91 50.95 -8.07
N ASP A 61 -5.06 51.27 -8.65
CA ASP A 61 -6.22 51.70 -7.87
C ASP A 61 -6.81 50.49 -7.14
N TRP A 62 -6.77 50.50 -5.81
CA TRP A 62 -7.33 49.45 -4.95
C TRP A 62 -8.71 49.81 -4.37
N SER A 63 -9.19 51.04 -4.63
CA SER A 63 -10.33 51.64 -3.93
C SER A 63 -11.65 50.90 -4.13
N SER A 64 -11.83 50.21 -5.28
CA SER A 64 -13.05 49.44 -5.54
C SER A 64 -13.25 48.26 -4.58
N GLY A 65 -12.19 47.79 -3.91
CA GLY A 65 -12.24 46.65 -2.99
C GLY A 65 -12.57 45.30 -3.63
N SER A 66 -12.86 45.26 -4.95
CA SER A 66 -13.26 44.06 -5.71
C SER A 66 -12.15 43.01 -5.82
N VAL A 67 -10.90 43.42 -5.65
CA VAL A 67 -9.70 42.56 -5.59
C VAL A 67 -8.86 43.00 -4.40
N GLN A 68 -8.45 42.05 -3.55
CA GLN A 68 -7.68 42.34 -2.34
C GLN A 68 -6.45 41.43 -2.23
N LEU A 69 -5.33 42.02 -1.77
CA LEU A 69 -4.11 41.25 -1.49
C LEU A 69 -4.33 40.37 -0.25
N LEU A 70 -3.86 39.13 -0.31
CA LEU A 70 -3.85 38.19 0.80
C LEU A 70 -2.72 38.55 1.80
N THR A 71 -2.85 39.65 2.54
CA THR A 71 -1.82 40.06 3.51
C THR A 71 -1.79 39.17 4.76
N GLN A 72 -2.87 38.44 5.03
CA GLN A 72 -3.01 37.46 6.10
C GLN A 72 -3.53 36.14 5.55
N ALA A 73 -3.18 35.04 6.24
CA ALA A 73 -3.74 33.73 5.94
C ALA A 73 -5.22 33.72 6.36
N ARG A 74 -6.07 33.04 5.58
CA ARG A 74 -7.52 33.03 5.83
C ARG A 74 -8.12 31.70 5.44
N ASP A 75 -9.13 31.27 6.19
CA ASP A 75 -9.96 30.15 5.78
C ASP A 75 -10.66 30.45 4.45
N TRP A 76 -10.78 29.43 3.62
CA TRP A 76 -11.55 29.47 2.39
C TRP A 76 -12.91 28.80 2.65
N PRO A 77 -13.95 29.58 2.97
CA PRO A 77 -15.23 29.02 3.40
C PRO A 77 -15.86 28.17 2.29
N ASP A 78 -16.55 27.11 2.71
CA ASP A 78 -17.48 26.43 1.83
C ASP A 78 -18.71 27.33 1.61
N THR A 79 -19.11 27.45 0.35
CA THR A 79 -20.25 28.28 -0.06
C THR A 79 -21.32 27.46 -0.79
N GLY A 80 -21.26 26.12 -0.69
CA GLY A 80 -22.09 25.19 -1.46
C GLY A 80 -21.71 25.14 -2.95
N ARG A 81 -20.56 25.71 -3.31
CA ARG A 81 -20.01 25.72 -4.67
C ARG A 81 -18.53 25.32 -4.63
N PRO A 82 -18.04 24.56 -5.62
CA PRO A 82 -16.62 24.22 -5.70
C PRO A 82 -15.73 25.47 -5.64
N ARG A 83 -14.70 25.42 -4.80
CA ARG A 83 -13.69 26.48 -4.75
C ARG A 83 -12.95 26.53 -6.08
N ARG A 84 -12.69 27.74 -6.59
CA ARG A 84 -12.00 27.97 -7.87
C ARG A 84 -10.89 28.99 -7.72
N VAL A 85 -9.77 28.75 -8.39
CA VAL A 85 -8.59 29.64 -8.38
C VAL A 85 -8.02 29.77 -9.79
N GLY A 86 -7.67 31.00 -10.17
CA GLY A 86 -6.95 31.29 -11.40
C GLY A 86 -5.45 31.38 -11.16
N VAL A 87 -4.64 30.75 -12.01
CA VAL A 87 -3.17 30.86 -12.01
C VAL A 87 -2.73 31.50 -13.32
N SER A 88 -1.95 32.57 -13.22
CA SER A 88 -1.42 33.29 -14.39
C SER A 88 0.10 33.22 -14.44
N SER A 89 0.65 33.08 -15.64
CA SER A 89 2.08 33.17 -15.92
C SER A 89 2.30 33.94 -17.22
N PHE A 90 3.14 34.96 -17.17
CA PHE A 90 3.41 35.86 -18.29
C PHE A 90 4.91 35.82 -18.58
N GLY A 91 5.28 35.29 -19.75
CA GLY A 91 6.66 35.13 -20.17
C GLY A 91 7.22 36.42 -20.75
N VAL A 92 8.53 36.61 -20.63
CA VAL A 92 9.24 37.77 -21.20
C VAL A 92 9.11 37.86 -22.73
N SER A 93 8.90 36.73 -23.41
CA SER A 93 8.61 36.68 -24.85
C SER A 93 7.24 37.24 -25.25
N GLY A 94 6.40 37.61 -24.28
CA GLY A 94 5.01 38.04 -24.50
C GLY A 94 3.99 36.90 -24.53
N THR A 95 4.42 35.65 -24.38
CA THR A 95 3.49 34.50 -24.27
C THR A 95 2.84 34.46 -22.90
N ASN A 96 1.51 34.40 -22.87
CA ASN A 96 0.70 34.44 -21.66
C ASN A 96 -0.07 33.13 -21.48
N ALA A 97 -0.12 32.62 -20.26
CA ALA A 97 -0.94 31.47 -19.88
C ALA A 97 -1.80 31.81 -18.66
N HIS A 98 -3.07 31.42 -18.72
CA HIS A 98 -4.00 31.51 -17.59
C HIS A 98 -4.77 30.20 -17.48
N VAL A 99 -4.74 29.57 -16.30
CA VAL A 99 -5.46 28.33 -16.03
C VAL A 99 -6.41 28.54 -14.86
N ILE A 100 -7.57 27.87 -14.92
CA ILE A 100 -8.55 27.86 -13.84
C ILE A 100 -8.55 26.46 -13.24
N LEU A 101 -8.37 26.37 -11.93
CA LEU A 101 -8.45 25.13 -11.17
C LEU A 101 -9.72 25.14 -10.33
N GLU A 102 -10.35 23.98 -10.22
CA GLU A 102 -11.55 23.77 -9.42
C GLU A 102 -11.30 22.66 -8.40
N GLN A 103 -11.88 22.80 -7.21
CA GLN A 103 -11.91 21.75 -6.19
C GLN A 103 -12.50 20.46 -6.78
N GLY A 104 -11.81 19.34 -6.62
CA GLY A 104 -12.34 18.03 -6.99
C GLY A 104 -13.56 17.64 -6.13
N PRO A 105 -14.30 16.60 -6.51
CA PRO A 105 -15.39 16.10 -5.68
C PRO A 105 -14.86 15.69 -4.30
N ASP A 106 -15.66 15.92 -3.26
CA ASP A 106 -15.33 15.43 -1.93
C ASP A 106 -15.23 13.90 -2.02
N THR A 107 -14.01 13.39 -1.89
CA THR A 107 -13.80 11.95 -1.84
C THR A 107 -14.09 11.54 -0.41
N PRO A 108 -15.13 10.73 -0.15
CA PRO A 108 -15.40 10.25 1.20
C PRO A 108 -14.11 9.64 1.75
N ALA A 109 -13.78 9.94 3.01
CA ALA A 109 -12.73 9.20 3.69
C ALA A 109 -13.04 7.71 3.52
N ALA A 110 -12.06 6.94 3.02
CA ALA A 110 -12.24 5.51 2.84
C ALA A 110 -12.82 4.94 4.15
N ALA A 111 -13.90 4.17 4.03
CA ALA A 111 -14.54 3.58 5.21
C ALA A 111 -13.45 2.86 6.03
N PRO A 112 -13.47 2.98 7.37
CA PRO A 112 -12.48 2.35 8.20
C PRO A 112 -12.44 0.86 7.86
N GLN A 113 -11.31 0.44 7.27
CA GLN A 113 -11.09 -0.95 6.95
C GLN A 113 -11.08 -1.73 8.27
N PRO A 114 -11.64 -2.96 8.33
CA PRO A 114 -11.52 -3.78 9.52
C PRO A 114 -10.06 -3.82 9.94
N ALA A 115 -9.78 -3.49 11.20
CA ALA A 115 -8.44 -3.66 11.73
C ALA A 115 -8.04 -5.12 11.56
N ALA A 116 -6.78 -5.36 11.15
CA ALA A 116 -6.26 -6.71 11.21
C ALA A 116 -6.40 -7.22 12.66
N THR A 117 -6.91 -8.43 12.82
CA THR A 117 -6.98 -9.08 14.13
C THR A 117 -5.57 -9.12 14.72
N GLU A 118 -5.45 -8.83 16.02
CA GLU A 118 -4.18 -8.96 16.74
C GLU A 118 -3.53 -10.31 16.44
N GLY A 119 -2.23 -10.30 16.15
CA GLY A 119 -1.48 -11.49 15.75
C GLY A 119 -1.46 -11.76 14.24
N THR A 120 -2.28 -11.08 13.44
CA THR A 120 -2.22 -11.22 11.97
C THR A 120 -0.97 -10.57 11.41
N ILE A 121 -0.13 -11.36 10.73
CA ILE A 121 1.07 -10.86 10.05
C ILE A 121 0.65 -10.07 8.81
N VAL A 122 0.98 -8.78 8.79
CA VAL A 122 0.81 -7.92 7.61
C VAL A 122 2.19 -7.61 7.03
N PRO A 123 2.55 -8.20 5.87
CA PRO A 123 3.87 -7.99 5.29
C PRO A 123 4.02 -6.54 4.81
N TRP A 124 5.05 -5.85 5.28
CA TRP A 124 5.44 -4.54 4.73
C TRP A 124 6.61 -4.71 3.76
N THR A 125 6.34 -4.47 2.48
CA THR A 125 7.32 -4.65 1.41
C THR A 125 8.00 -3.33 1.07
N LEU A 126 9.32 -3.26 1.20
CA LEU A 126 10.12 -2.12 0.78
C LEU A 126 11.04 -2.54 -0.36
N SER A 127 11.31 -1.62 -1.29
CA SER A 127 12.33 -1.83 -2.30
C SER A 127 13.02 -0.54 -2.71
N ALA A 128 14.27 -0.66 -3.18
CA ALA A 128 15.06 0.46 -3.69
C ALA A 128 16.11 0.01 -4.72
N LYS A 129 16.72 0.98 -5.40
CA LYS A 129 17.78 0.73 -6.40
C LYS A 129 19.15 0.43 -5.79
N SER A 130 19.32 0.61 -4.48
CA SER A 130 20.53 0.25 -3.74
C SER A 130 20.18 -0.14 -2.31
N ALA A 131 21.08 -0.86 -1.65
CA ALA A 131 20.93 -1.18 -0.23
C ALA A 131 20.84 0.08 0.65
N GLU A 132 21.61 1.13 0.33
CA GLU A 132 21.54 2.41 1.05
C GLU A 132 20.20 3.10 0.90
N ALA A 133 19.67 3.17 -0.33
CA ALA A 133 18.38 3.76 -0.60
C ALA A 133 17.22 2.97 0.04
N LEU A 134 17.39 1.66 0.24
CA LEU A 134 16.43 0.84 0.98
C LEU A 134 16.39 1.25 2.46
N ARG A 135 17.56 1.49 3.07
CA ARG A 135 17.67 2.01 4.44
C ARG A 135 17.11 3.42 4.56
N ASP A 136 17.38 4.30 3.58
CA ASP A 136 16.78 5.64 3.52
C ASP A 136 15.26 5.56 3.47
N GLN A 137 14.71 4.61 2.71
CA GLN A 137 13.27 4.46 2.61
C GLN A 137 12.63 3.99 3.92
N ALA A 138 13.31 3.10 4.65
CA ALA A 138 12.89 2.74 6.00
C ALA A 138 12.91 3.95 6.95
N ARG A 139 13.98 4.76 6.91
CA ARG A 139 14.09 6.00 7.71
C ARG A 139 13.01 7.02 7.39
N ARG A 140 12.62 7.17 6.12
CA ARG A 140 11.56 8.08 5.69
C ARG A 140 10.17 7.60 6.11
N LEU A 141 9.98 6.30 6.29
CA LEU A 141 8.71 5.73 6.71
C LEU A 141 8.47 5.91 8.21
N LEU A 142 9.51 5.81 9.06
CA LEU A 142 9.37 5.89 10.53
C LEU A 142 8.56 7.11 11.02
N PRO A 143 8.81 8.37 10.57
CA PRO A 143 8.02 9.52 11.02
C PRO A 143 6.56 9.48 10.58
N LEU A 144 6.25 8.80 9.47
CA LEU A 144 4.88 8.67 8.96
C LEU A 144 4.04 7.68 9.77
N LEU A 145 4.68 6.92 10.67
CA LEU A 145 4.04 5.97 11.57
C LEU A 145 3.79 6.55 12.97
N ALA A 146 4.15 7.82 13.20
CA ALA A 146 3.99 8.46 14.51
C ALA A 146 2.52 8.51 14.97
N ASP A 147 1.60 8.66 14.02
CA ASP A 147 0.14 8.69 14.28
C ASP A 147 -0.50 7.28 14.29
N ASP A 148 0.31 6.22 14.37
CA ASP A 148 -0.09 4.80 14.37
C ASP A 148 -1.15 4.45 13.29
N PRO A 149 -0.82 4.67 12.00
CA PRO A 149 -1.75 4.35 10.92
C PRO A 149 -2.00 2.84 10.85
N SER A 150 -3.20 2.46 10.40
CA SER A 150 -3.55 1.06 10.20
C SER A 150 -2.49 0.30 9.41
N ALA A 151 -1.98 -0.80 9.98
CA ALA A 151 -0.90 -1.56 9.38
C ALA A 151 -1.29 -2.20 8.04
N THR A 152 -2.56 -2.54 7.85
CA THR A 152 -3.08 -3.04 6.57
C THR A 152 -3.09 -1.93 5.52
N ALA A 153 -3.44 -0.69 5.89
CA ALA A 153 -3.37 0.44 4.98
C ALA A 153 -1.93 0.73 4.55
N VAL A 154 -0.98 0.72 5.49
CA VAL A 154 0.46 0.88 5.19
C VAL A 154 0.96 -0.25 4.30
N GLY A 155 0.71 -1.50 4.67
CA GLY A 155 1.12 -2.68 3.90
C GLY A 155 0.54 -2.67 2.48
N HIS A 156 -0.75 -2.34 2.34
CA HIS A 156 -1.40 -2.22 1.05
C HIS A 156 -0.79 -1.12 0.18
N ALA A 157 -0.55 0.08 0.75
CA ALA A 157 0.08 1.18 0.04
C ALA A 157 1.49 0.80 -0.43
N LEU A 158 2.28 0.16 0.43
CA LEU A 158 3.62 -0.33 0.09
C LEU A 158 3.60 -1.36 -1.03
N ALA A 159 2.62 -2.27 -1.05
CA ALA A 159 2.54 -3.36 -2.02
C ALA A 159 2.01 -2.93 -3.42
N THR A 160 1.14 -1.91 -3.47
CA THR A 160 0.35 -1.58 -4.67
C THR A 160 0.63 -0.19 -5.27
N THR A 161 1.16 0.76 -4.48
CA THR A 161 1.34 2.16 -4.92
C THR A 161 2.81 2.56 -5.06
N ARG A 162 3.72 1.59 -4.97
CA ARG A 162 5.17 1.80 -5.07
C ARG A 162 5.75 0.97 -6.20
N ALA A 163 6.73 1.55 -6.90
CA ALA A 163 7.56 0.79 -7.83
C ALA A 163 8.34 -0.30 -7.08
N ARG A 164 8.62 -1.41 -7.77
CA ARG A 164 9.39 -2.54 -7.25
C ARG A 164 10.79 -2.52 -7.86
N PHE A 165 11.81 -2.47 -7.02
CA PHE A 165 13.23 -2.46 -7.41
C PHE A 165 13.96 -3.72 -6.93
N ASP A 166 15.26 -3.82 -7.22
CA ASP A 166 16.03 -5.05 -7.06
C ASP A 166 16.43 -5.35 -5.62
N HIS A 167 16.76 -4.32 -4.83
CA HIS A 167 16.99 -4.49 -3.39
C HIS A 167 15.64 -4.45 -2.68
N ARG A 168 15.28 -5.54 -2.01
CA ARG A 168 13.96 -5.73 -1.39
C ARG A 168 14.10 -6.14 0.06
N ALA A 169 13.16 -5.70 0.88
CA ALA A 169 12.95 -6.16 2.23
C ALA A 169 11.46 -6.40 2.50
N VAL A 170 11.16 -7.40 3.31
CA VAL A 170 9.83 -7.70 3.83
C VAL A 170 9.91 -7.76 5.34
N LEU A 171 9.07 -6.96 6.01
CA LEU A 171 8.94 -6.94 7.47
C LEU A 171 7.72 -7.78 7.86
N LEU A 172 7.87 -8.64 8.86
CA LEU A 172 6.87 -9.65 9.25
C LEU A 172 6.41 -9.51 10.72
N GLY A 173 6.31 -8.28 11.25
CA GLY A 173 5.85 -8.06 12.62
C GLY A 173 4.33 -8.29 12.79
N ALA A 174 3.94 -8.99 13.86
CA ALA A 174 2.54 -9.24 14.23
C ALA A 174 1.92 -8.07 15.01
N SER A 175 2.75 -7.34 15.76
CA SER A 175 2.34 -6.12 16.48
C SER A 175 2.93 -4.85 15.87
N THR A 176 2.36 -3.69 16.24
CA THR A 176 2.92 -2.38 15.89
C THR A 176 4.35 -2.23 16.39
N THR A 177 4.63 -2.62 17.64
CA THR A 177 5.97 -2.58 18.22
C THR A 177 6.98 -3.41 17.42
N GLU A 178 6.63 -4.65 17.06
CA GLU A 178 7.49 -5.52 16.26
C GLU A 178 7.76 -4.95 14.86
N ARG A 179 6.74 -4.37 14.21
CA ARG A 179 6.91 -3.73 12.89
C ARG A 179 7.80 -2.49 12.96
N HIS A 180 7.60 -1.64 13.97
CA HIS A 180 8.41 -0.44 14.17
C HIS A 180 9.86 -0.82 14.46
N HIS A 181 10.08 -1.82 15.33
CA HIS A 181 11.41 -2.35 15.59
C HIS A 181 12.04 -2.95 14.33
N ALA A 182 11.32 -3.78 13.56
CA ALA A 182 11.83 -4.33 12.30
C ALA A 182 12.21 -3.22 11.29
N LEU A 183 11.42 -2.15 11.22
CA LEU A 183 11.69 -1.01 10.35
C LEU A 183 12.91 -0.20 10.80
N ASP A 184 13.09 0.00 12.10
CA ASP A 184 14.27 0.64 12.68
C ASP A 184 15.55 -0.18 12.42
N ARG A 185 15.46 -1.50 12.60
CA ARG A 185 16.56 -2.44 12.29
C ARG A 185 16.95 -2.38 10.80
N LEU A 186 15.96 -2.33 9.90
CA LEU A 186 16.23 -2.11 8.48
C LEU A 186 16.88 -0.74 8.22
N ALA A 187 16.38 0.33 8.85
CA ALA A 187 16.90 1.69 8.72
C ALA A 187 18.36 1.83 9.16
N THR A 188 18.76 1.12 10.21
CA THR A 188 20.11 1.09 10.77
C THR A 188 21.02 0.05 10.10
N GLY A 189 20.48 -0.79 9.22
CA GLY A 189 21.22 -1.83 8.52
C GLY A 189 21.62 -3.01 9.41
N GLN A 190 20.82 -3.29 10.44
CA GLN A 190 21.05 -4.37 11.39
C GLN A 190 20.09 -5.53 11.13
N ASP A 191 20.60 -6.77 11.14
CA ASP A 191 19.78 -7.95 10.89
C ASP A 191 18.84 -8.28 12.06
N THR A 192 17.68 -8.85 11.73
CA THR A 192 16.70 -9.39 12.69
C THR A 192 15.83 -10.43 11.99
N PRO A 193 15.34 -11.48 12.68
CA PRO A 193 14.46 -12.49 12.08
C PRO A 193 13.17 -11.92 11.48
N ALA A 194 12.72 -10.75 11.97
CA ALA A 194 11.52 -10.07 11.48
C ALA A 194 11.71 -9.34 10.14
N VAL A 195 12.94 -9.27 9.62
CA VAL A 195 13.28 -8.61 8.34
C VAL A 195 13.93 -9.63 7.43
N VAL A 196 13.21 -9.99 6.36
CA VAL A 196 13.78 -10.78 5.26
C VAL A 196 14.19 -9.82 4.17
N HIS A 197 15.47 -9.78 3.82
CA HIS A 197 15.99 -8.89 2.78
C HIS A 197 16.88 -9.63 1.80
N GLY A 198 16.98 -9.09 0.59
CA GLY A 198 17.74 -9.69 -0.49
C GLY A 198 17.78 -8.81 -1.72
N THR A 199 18.57 -9.25 -2.71
CA THR A 199 18.63 -8.61 -4.01
C THR A 199 18.15 -9.60 -5.06
N THR A 200 17.24 -9.20 -5.94
CA THR A 200 16.87 -10.01 -7.09
C THR A 200 17.79 -9.71 -8.27
N VAL A 201 18.27 -10.76 -8.92
CA VAL A 201 18.84 -10.68 -10.26
C VAL A 201 17.71 -11.08 -11.20
N THR A 202 17.50 -10.35 -12.28
CA THR A 202 16.44 -10.63 -13.28
C THR A 202 16.41 -12.12 -13.59
N SER A 203 15.39 -12.82 -13.09
CA SER A 203 15.06 -14.19 -13.42
C SER A 203 13.78 -14.16 -14.24
N ASP A 204 13.64 -15.04 -15.22
CA ASP A 204 12.30 -15.34 -15.74
C ASP A 204 11.44 -15.74 -14.53
N ASP A 205 10.25 -15.12 -14.37
CA ASP A 205 9.30 -15.31 -13.26
C ASP A 205 8.70 -16.74 -13.19
N ARG A 206 9.38 -17.74 -13.73
CA ARG A 206 8.97 -19.13 -13.78
C ARG A 206 9.23 -19.79 -12.44
N VAL A 207 8.13 -20.12 -11.75
CA VAL A 207 8.15 -20.81 -10.47
C VAL A 207 8.03 -22.33 -10.68
N VAL A 208 8.76 -23.11 -9.89
CA VAL A 208 8.59 -24.56 -9.82
C VAL A 208 8.12 -24.96 -8.42
N PHE A 209 6.98 -25.64 -8.33
CA PHE A 209 6.55 -26.23 -7.06
C PHE A 209 7.19 -27.60 -6.87
N VAL A 210 7.83 -27.80 -5.72
CA VAL A 210 8.50 -29.06 -5.36
C VAL A 210 7.72 -29.73 -4.25
N PHE A 211 7.24 -30.95 -4.52
CA PHE A 211 6.46 -31.75 -3.57
C PHE A 211 7.31 -32.91 -3.02
N PRO A 212 7.91 -32.77 -1.83
CA PRO A 212 8.78 -33.80 -1.25
C PRO A 212 7.99 -35.06 -0.87
N GLY A 213 8.69 -36.18 -0.69
CA GLY A 213 8.10 -37.43 -0.23
C GLY A 213 7.73 -37.43 1.26
N GLN A 214 7.70 -38.60 1.87
CA GLN A 214 7.58 -38.75 3.33
C GLN A 214 8.88 -38.28 4.02
N GLY A 215 8.77 -37.74 5.24
CA GLY A 215 9.90 -37.28 6.07
C GLY A 215 9.75 -35.86 6.61
N SER A 216 8.83 -35.07 6.05
CA SER A 216 8.56 -33.68 6.48
C SER A 216 7.36 -33.53 7.41
N GLN A 217 6.71 -34.64 7.78
CA GLN A 217 5.52 -34.61 8.62
C GLN A 217 5.87 -34.26 10.08
N TRP A 218 4.94 -33.59 10.74
CA TRP A 218 4.95 -33.36 12.18
C TRP A 218 3.52 -33.25 12.71
N VAL A 219 3.31 -33.53 13.99
CA VAL A 219 1.98 -33.53 14.62
C VAL A 219 1.45 -32.11 14.70
N GLY A 220 0.26 -31.87 14.14
CA GLY A 220 -0.37 -30.55 14.12
C GLY A 220 -0.04 -29.70 12.90
N MET A 221 0.67 -30.23 11.89
CA MET A 221 1.19 -29.45 10.74
C MET A 221 0.18 -28.68 9.89
N ALA A 222 -1.11 -28.97 10.03
CA ALA A 222 -2.19 -28.33 9.29
C ALA A 222 -3.11 -27.49 10.16
N VAL A 223 -3.05 -27.61 11.49
CA VAL A 223 -4.09 -27.13 12.41
C VAL A 223 -4.21 -25.61 12.34
N GLU A 224 -3.11 -24.89 12.48
CA GLU A 224 -3.14 -23.42 12.44
C GLU A 224 -3.66 -22.90 11.09
N LEU A 225 -3.27 -23.53 9.97
CA LEU A 225 -3.72 -23.12 8.64
C LEU A 225 -5.20 -23.48 8.38
N LEU A 226 -5.73 -24.53 9.01
CA LEU A 226 -7.16 -24.82 8.99
C LEU A 226 -7.97 -23.71 9.67
N ASP A 227 -7.41 -23.08 10.70
CA ASP A 227 -8.11 -22.06 11.49
C ASP A 227 -7.89 -20.64 10.93
N SER A 228 -6.73 -20.37 10.31
CA SER A 228 -6.32 -19.03 9.86
C SER A 228 -6.44 -18.77 8.36
N SER A 229 -6.49 -19.81 7.51
CA SER A 229 -6.55 -19.67 6.06
C SER A 229 -7.75 -20.38 5.46
N SER A 230 -8.76 -19.60 5.03
CA SER A 230 -9.95 -20.15 4.38
C SER A 230 -9.60 -20.95 3.12
N VAL A 231 -8.65 -20.47 2.30
CA VAL A 231 -8.18 -21.16 1.10
C VAL A 231 -7.58 -22.52 1.43
N PHE A 232 -6.75 -22.60 2.48
CA PHE A 232 -6.18 -23.85 2.93
C PHE A 232 -7.27 -24.81 3.40
N ALA A 233 -8.15 -24.32 4.27
CA ALA A 233 -9.22 -25.10 4.89
C ALA A 233 -10.19 -25.68 3.85
N GLU A 234 -10.68 -24.85 2.93
CA GLU A 234 -11.56 -25.26 1.83
C GLU A 234 -10.89 -26.35 0.99
N ARG A 235 -9.62 -26.15 0.60
CA ARG A 235 -8.90 -27.15 -0.20
C ARG A 235 -8.66 -28.43 0.58
N PHE A 236 -8.39 -28.34 1.88
CA PHE A 236 -8.12 -29.50 2.72
C PHE A 236 -9.37 -30.35 2.94
N VAL A 237 -10.53 -29.70 3.11
CA VAL A 237 -11.84 -30.39 3.17
C VAL A 237 -12.15 -31.11 1.86
N VAL A 238 -11.91 -30.48 0.71
CA VAL A 238 -12.07 -31.13 -0.61
C VAL A 238 -11.17 -32.37 -0.75
N CYS A 239 -9.93 -32.29 -0.26
CA CYS A 239 -9.04 -33.45 -0.21
C CYS A 239 -9.58 -34.56 0.70
N GLY A 240 -10.20 -34.21 1.83
CA GLY A 240 -10.86 -35.16 2.73
C GLY A 240 -11.98 -35.93 2.02
N VAL A 241 -12.91 -35.21 1.39
CA VAL A 241 -14.03 -35.81 0.61
C VAL A 241 -13.51 -36.74 -0.49
N ALA A 242 -12.42 -36.38 -1.17
CA ALA A 242 -11.83 -37.22 -2.21
C ALA A 242 -11.19 -38.52 -1.65
N LEU A 243 -10.74 -38.50 -0.40
CA LEU A 243 -10.11 -39.65 0.26
C LEU A 243 -11.13 -40.58 0.92
N GLU A 244 -12.27 -40.07 1.38
CA GLU A 244 -13.32 -40.80 2.11
C GLU A 244 -13.64 -42.20 1.56
N PRO A 245 -13.76 -42.44 0.23
CA PRO A 245 -14.06 -43.79 -0.28
C PRO A 245 -12.95 -44.82 -0.07
N TRP A 246 -11.73 -44.36 0.18
CA TRP A 246 -10.51 -45.17 0.24
C TRP A 246 -9.96 -45.31 1.65
N VAL A 247 -10.40 -44.46 2.57
CA VAL A 247 -9.90 -44.42 3.96
C VAL A 247 -11.06 -44.54 4.95
N GLY A 248 -10.87 -45.35 5.99
CA GLY A 248 -11.88 -45.54 7.05
C GLY A 248 -11.85 -44.49 8.16
N TRP A 249 -11.35 -43.28 7.87
CA TRP A 249 -11.07 -42.24 8.88
C TRP A 249 -11.21 -40.83 8.31
N SER A 250 -11.42 -39.84 9.17
CA SER A 250 -11.55 -38.43 8.80
C SER A 250 -10.19 -37.74 8.73
N LEU A 251 -9.91 -37.09 7.61
CA LEU A 251 -8.67 -36.35 7.40
C LEU A 251 -8.49 -35.19 8.38
N VAL A 252 -9.57 -34.48 8.71
CA VAL A 252 -9.56 -33.36 9.66
C VAL A 252 -9.32 -33.87 11.08
N ASP A 253 -9.94 -34.99 11.44
CA ASP A 253 -9.83 -35.56 12.79
C ASP A 253 -8.41 -36.06 13.06
N VAL A 254 -7.76 -36.65 12.04
CA VAL A 254 -6.36 -37.08 12.13
C VAL A 254 -5.42 -35.91 12.42
N VAL A 255 -5.54 -34.79 11.69
CA VAL A 255 -4.62 -33.66 11.89
C VAL A 255 -4.91 -32.87 13.17
N ARG A 256 -6.17 -32.85 13.63
CA ARG A 256 -6.55 -32.24 14.92
C ARG A 256 -6.30 -33.15 16.11
N GLY A 257 -5.93 -34.42 15.89
CA GLY A 257 -5.66 -35.38 16.97
C GLY A 257 -6.90 -35.75 17.77
N VAL A 258 -8.08 -35.81 17.13
CA VAL A 258 -9.33 -36.18 17.80
C VAL A 258 -9.25 -37.63 18.29
N GLY A 259 -9.75 -37.90 19.50
CA GLY A 259 -9.75 -39.23 20.10
C GLY A 259 -10.45 -40.25 19.19
N GLY A 260 -9.77 -41.36 18.89
CA GLY A 260 -10.25 -42.41 17.96
C GLY A 260 -9.75 -42.27 16.52
N ALA A 261 -9.11 -41.15 16.17
CA ALA A 261 -8.40 -41.03 14.90
C ALA A 261 -7.18 -41.98 14.86
N PRO A 262 -6.85 -42.55 13.68
CA PRO A 262 -5.70 -43.45 13.58
C PRO A 262 -4.38 -42.71 13.80
N SER A 263 -3.39 -43.43 14.32
CA SER A 263 -2.05 -42.88 14.61
C SER A 263 -1.40 -42.27 13.36
N PHE A 264 -0.84 -41.09 13.53
CA PHE A 264 -0.10 -40.37 12.50
C PHE A 264 1.24 -41.03 12.13
N GLU A 265 1.68 -42.05 12.89
CA GLU A 265 2.87 -42.85 12.58
C GLU A 265 2.60 -43.93 11.52
N ARG A 266 1.32 -44.25 11.26
CA ARG A 266 0.93 -45.22 10.25
C ARG A 266 1.19 -44.67 8.85
N VAL A 267 1.92 -45.44 8.05
CA VAL A 267 2.29 -45.10 6.68
C VAL A 267 1.06 -44.82 5.80
N ASP A 268 0.00 -45.63 5.96
CA ASP A 268 -1.26 -45.50 5.23
C ASP A 268 -2.11 -44.29 5.67
N VAL A 269 -1.73 -43.61 6.76
CA VAL A 269 -2.36 -42.38 7.25
C VAL A 269 -1.53 -41.15 6.87
N VAL A 270 -0.23 -41.17 7.16
CA VAL A 270 0.65 -40.02 6.92
C VAL A 270 0.77 -39.66 5.44
N GLN A 271 0.71 -40.65 4.54
CA GLN A 271 0.87 -40.40 3.10
C GLN A 271 -0.31 -39.63 2.49
N PRO A 272 -1.59 -40.03 2.71
CA PRO A 272 -2.73 -39.22 2.30
C PRO A 272 -2.80 -37.87 2.99
N VAL A 273 -2.45 -37.78 4.29
CA VAL A 273 -2.43 -36.48 5.00
C VAL A 273 -1.40 -35.54 4.39
N LEU A 274 -0.16 -36.01 4.17
CA LEU A 274 0.87 -35.21 3.53
C LEU A 274 0.43 -34.75 2.16
N TRP A 275 -0.20 -35.62 1.35
CA TRP A 275 -0.75 -35.22 0.05
C TRP A 275 -1.76 -34.07 0.17
N ALA A 276 -2.73 -34.19 1.08
CA ALA A 276 -3.74 -33.15 1.28
C ALA A 276 -3.11 -31.82 1.71
N VAL A 277 -2.15 -31.84 2.66
CA VAL A 277 -1.39 -30.64 3.07
C VAL A 277 -0.64 -30.04 1.88
N MET A 278 0.07 -30.87 1.11
CA MET A 278 0.73 -30.55 -0.16
C MET A 278 -0.14 -29.68 -1.07
N VAL A 279 -1.30 -30.26 -1.40
CA VAL A 279 -2.26 -29.71 -2.35
C VAL A 279 -2.92 -28.45 -1.80
N SER A 280 -3.21 -28.39 -0.50
CA SER A 280 -3.77 -27.20 0.15
C SER A 280 -2.76 -26.05 0.22
N LEU A 281 -1.49 -26.31 0.53
CA LEU A 281 -0.43 -25.29 0.48
C LEU A 281 -0.26 -24.74 -0.94
N ALA A 282 -0.32 -25.59 -1.96
CA ALA A 282 -0.27 -25.15 -3.35
C ALA A 282 -1.45 -24.22 -3.70
N ALA A 283 -2.66 -24.49 -3.17
CA ALA A 283 -3.80 -23.60 -3.36
C ALA A 283 -3.59 -22.24 -2.68
N VAL A 284 -3.01 -22.20 -1.48
CA VAL A 284 -2.66 -20.95 -0.78
C VAL A 284 -1.68 -20.13 -1.62
N TRP A 285 -0.59 -20.71 -2.10
CA TRP A 285 0.38 -20.00 -2.95
C TRP A 285 -0.27 -19.39 -4.21
N ARG A 286 -1.14 -20.16 -4.86
CA ARG A 286 -1.87 -19.70 -6.05
C ARG A 286 -2.86 -18.58 -5.73
N SER A 287 -3.47 -18.58 -4.55
CA SER A 287 -4.35 -17.47 -4.12
C SER A 287 -3.62 -16.13 -3.99
N TYR A 288 -2.30 -16.16 -3.76
CA TYR A 288 -1.43 -14.97 -3.79
C TYR A 288 -0.84 -14.68 -5.19
N GLY A 289 -1.33 -15.36 -6.23
CA GLY A 289 -0.91 -15.19 -7.62
C GLY A 289 0.39 -15.91 -7.99
N VAL A 290 0.93 -16.78 -7.12
CA VAL A 290 2.13 -17.58 -7.43
C VAL A 290 1.71 -18.82 -8.20
N GLU A 291 1.78 -18.74 -9.53
CA GLU A 291 1.43 -19.84 -10.43
C GLU A 291 2.68 -20.64 -10.85
N PRO A 292 2.71 -21.98 -10.64
CA PRO A 292 3.85 -22.79 -11.03
C PRO A 292 3.90 -23.01 -12.55
N ALA A 293 5.04 -22.70 -13.17
CA ALA A 293 5.33 -23.05 -14.56
C ALA A 293 5.65 -24.56 -14.72
N ALA A 294 6.14 -25.19 -13.65
CA ALA A 294 6.35 -26.63 -13.59
C ALA A 294 6.17 -27.16 -12.17
N VAL A 295 6.02 -28.47 -12.06
CA VAL A 295 5.92 -29.19 -10.79
C VAL A 295 6.89 -30.36 -10.79
N VAL A 296 7.55 -30.60 -9.67
CA VAL A 296 8.42 -31.77 -9.46
C VAL A 296 8.02 -32.48 -8.19
N GLY A 297 7.97 -33.82 -8.23
CA GLY A 297 7.64 -34.66 -7.09
C GLY A 297 8.69 -35.75 -6.85
N HIS A 298 9.01 -36.02 -5.58
CA HIS A 298 9.93 -37.11 -5.21
C HIS A 298 9.17 -38.33 -4.67
N SER A 299 9.46 -39.53 -5.18
CA SER A 299 8.77 -40.78 -4.83
C SER A 299 7.24 -40.65 -4.93
N GLN A 300 6.49 -40.83 -3.85
CA GLN A 300 5.04 -40.61 -3.82
C GLN A 300 4.61 -39.17 -4.08
N GLY A 301 5.53 -38.20 -3.99
CA GLY A 301 5.35 -36.86 -4.53
C GLY A 301 5.02 -36.85 -6.03
N ARG A 302 5.35 -37.91 -6.79
CA ARG A 302 4.97 -38.04 -8.20
C ARG A 302 3.50 -38.38 -8.42
N LEU A 303 2.81 -39.08 -7.51
CA LEU A 303 1.35 -39.32 -7.61
C LEU A 303 0.58 -37.98 -7.62
N ARG A 304 1.19 -36.95 -7.03
CA ARG A 304 0.66 -35.59 -6.88
C ARG A 304 0.70 -34.77 -8.17
N LEU A 305 1.51 -35.19 -9.16
CA LEU A 305 1.56 -34.59 -10.51
C LEU A 305 0.29 -34.86 -11.35
N ARG A 306 -0.43 -35.96 -11.10
CA ARG A 306 -1.62 -36.32 -11.90
C ARG A 306 -2.79 -35.36 -11.64
N TRP A 307 -3.03 -35.00 -10.38
CA TRP A 307 -4.06 -34.00 -10.00
C TRP A 307 -3.79 -32.58 -10.55
N TRP A 308 -2.55 -32.22 -10.84
CA TRP A 308 -2.19 -30.91 -11.40
C TRP A 308 -2.59 -30.75 -12.87
N ARG A 309 -2.77 -31.85 -13.62
CA ARG A 309 -3.16 -31.83 -15.03
C ARG A 309 -4.66 -31.88 -15.29
N GLY A 310 -5.51 -31.87 -14.26
CA GLY A 310 -6.97 -31.95 -14.45
C GLY A 310 -7.42 -33.22 -15.18
N CYS A 311 -6.76 -34.35 -14.93
CA CYS A 311 -7.15 -35.69 -15.42
C CYS A 311 -7.00 -36.72 -14.30
#